data_AF-A0A7S6RY63-F1
#
_entry.id   AF-A0A7S6RY63-F1
#
_cell.length_a   1.000
_cell.length_b   1.000
_cell.length_c   1.000
_cell.angle_alpha   90.00
_cell.angle_beta   90.00
_cell.angle_gamma   90.00
#
_symmetry.space_group_name_H-M   'P 1'
#
loop_
_entity.id
_entity.type
_entity.pdbx_description
1 polymer ?
#
loop_
_entity_poly.entity_id
_entity_poly.type
_entity_poly.pdbx_seq_one_letter_code
_entity_poly.pdbx_strand_id
1 'polypeptide(L)'
;MCSRTRSLLSAYSDSELTGSEMIRIQDHLRSCPACRRELEQIREIKEHLAVPLPIETPLGLEDRILQNVRASTSRRPLSLGLRFRLVGTAAAAASFVFAIWFLPYGSQERTAEANLGEEMKFEVARDEAYVAGADPLGGRPMVLPVSYGGGP
;
A
#
# COMPACT_ATOMS: atom_id res chain seq x y z
N MET A 1 21.90 -13.79 13.74
CA MET A 1 21.09 -12.99 12.80
C MET A 1 21.31 -11.48 12.97
N CYS A 2 21.35 -10.93 14.19
CA CYS A 2 21.53 -9.49 14.41
C CYS A 2 22.77 -8.89 13.73
N SER A 3 23.93 -9.56 13.77
CA SER A 3 25.15 -9.07 13.10
C SER A 3 24.95 -8.79 11.61
N ARG A 4 24.20 -9.66 10.91
CA ARG A 4 23.92 -9.51 9.48
C ARG A 4 22.90 -8.40 9.22
N THR A 5 21.88 -8.29 10.07
CA THR A 5 20.90 -7.20 9.94
C THR A 5 21.56 -5.85 10.13
N ARG A 6 22.40 -5.70 11.17
CA ARG A 6 23.17 -4.49 11.46
C ARG A 6 23.99 -4.00 10.26
N SER A 7 24.74 -4.90 9.62
CA SER A 7 25.52 -4.54 8.43
C SER A 7 24.66 -4.10 7.23
N LEU A 8 23.37 -4.42 7.21
CA LEU A 8 22.44 -4.08 6.13
C LEU A 8 21.47 -2.94 6.48
N LEU A 9 21.52 -2.38 7.70
CA LEU A 9 20.57 -1.33 8.12
C LEU A 9 20.70 -0.03 7.31
N SER A 10 21.92 0.33 6.88
CA SER A 10 22.12 1.50 6.02
C SER A 10 21.44 1.30 4.66
N ALA A 11 21.79 0.21 3.96
CA ALA A 11 21.17 -0.16 2.67
C ALA A 11 19.66 -0.35 2.78
N TYR A 12 19.17 -0.89 3.90
CA TYR A 12 17.74 -0.95 4.20
C TYR A 12 17.11 0.44 4.31
N SER A 13 17.76 1.38 5.01
CA SER A 13 17.31 2.76 5.13
C SER A 13 17.32 3.52 3.80
N ASP A 14 18.17 3.12 2.85
CA ASP A 14 18.29 3.71 1.51
C ASP A 14 17.45 2.97 0.45
N SER A 15 16.67 1.95 0.86
CA SER A 15 15.87 1.10 -0.04
C SER A 15 16.68 0.40 -1.14
N GLU A 16 17.93 0.04 -0.88
CA GLU A 16 18.85 -0.56 -1.86
C GLU A 16 18.88 -2.10 -1.82
N LEU A 17 18.11 -2.72 -0.93
CA LEU A 17 18.09 -4.17 -0.77
C LEU A 17 17.14 -4.84 -1.75
N THR A 18 17.42 -6.11 -2.06
CA THR A 18 16.45 -6.93 -2.82
C THR A 18 15.18 -7.15 -1.99
N GLY A 19 14.03 -7.36 -2.64
CA GLY A 19 12.76 -7.58 -1.92
C GLY A 19 12.82 -8.74 -0.91
N SER A 20 13.55 -9.81 -1.23
CA SER A 20 13.74 -10.94 -0.31
C SER A 20 14.56 -10.58 0.94
N GLU A 21 15.52 -9.67 0.83
CA GLU A 21 16.34 -9.19 1.95
C GLU A 21 15.60 -8.17 2.79
N MET A 22 14.83 -7.30 2.15
CA MET A 22 13.92 -6.35 2.80
C MET A 22 12.96 -7.07 3.76
N ILE A 23 12.29 -8.13 3.30
CA ILE A 23 11.35 -8.93 4.10
C ILE A 23 12.06 -9.54 5.31
N ARG A 24 13.22 -10.18 5.08
CA ARG A 24 14.00 -10.82 6.17
C ARG A 24 14.44 -9.81 7.23
N ILE A 25 14.84 -8.60 6.83
CA ILE A 25 15.20 -7.54 7.76
C ILE A 25 13.97 -7.04 8.51
N GLN A 26 12.85 -6.80 7.83
CA GLN A 26 11.61 -6.39 8.48
C GLN A 26 11.15 -7.38 9.55
N ASP A 27 11.14 -8.68 9.24
CA ASP A 27 10.77 -9.72 10.20
C ASP A 27 11.70 -9.72 11.43
N HIS A 28 13.01 -9.50 11.21
CA HIS A 28 13.95 -9.36 12.31
C HIS A 28 13.69 -8.09 13.13
N LEU A 29 13.39 -6.96 12.48
CA LEU A 29 13.08 -5.70 13.14
C LEU A 29 11.82 -5.80 13.99
N ARG A 30 10.84 -6.64 13.65
CA ARG A 30 9.66 -6.88 14.50
C ARG A 30 10.03 -7.53 15.83
N SER A 31 10.96 -8.49 15.81
CA SER A 31 11.36 -9.26 17.00
C SER A 31 12.53 -8.65 17.79
N CYS A 32 13.37 -7.80 17.18
CA CYS A 32 14.60 -7.32 17.79
C CYS A 32 14.60 -5.80 18.10
N PRO A 33 14.39 -5.39 19.36
CA PRO A 33 14.40 -3.97 19.76
C PRO A 33 15.79 -3.31 19.67
N ALA A 34 16.87 -4.08 19.69
CA ALA A 34 18.23 -3.53 19.55
C ALA A 34 18.48 -3.03 18.11
N CYS A 35 18.12 -3.84 17.11
CA CYS A 35 18.26 -3.46 15.70
C CYS A 35 17.30 -2.33 15.32
N ARG A 36 16.11 -2.26 15.92
CA ARG A 36 15.19 -1.11 15.73
C ARG A 36 15.80 0.20 16.22
N ARG A 37 16.42 0.21 17.41
CA ARG A 37 17.08 1.41 17.95
C ARG A 37 18.22 1.89 17.06
N GLU A 38 18.99 0.96 16.51
CA GLU A 38 20.10 1.29 15.62
C GLU A 38 19.62 1.83 14.27
N LEU A 39 18.54 1.27 13.72
CA LEU A 39 17.89 1.83 12.53
C LEU A 39 17.39 3.26 12.79
N GLU A 40 16.82 3.52 13.96
CA GLU A 40 16.34 4.86 14.31
C GLU A 40 17.50 5.86 14.43
N GLN A 41 18.63 5.47 15.03
CA GLN A 41 19.83 6.29 15.07
C GLN A 41 20.35 6.65 13.67
N ILE A 42 20.32 5.70 12.74
CA ILE A 42 20.70 5.96 11.33
C ILE A 42 19.76 7.00 10.71
N ARG A 43 18.45 6.91 10.97
CA ARG A 43 17.45 7.86 10.44
C ARG A 43 17.61 9.25 11.04
N GLU A 44 17.83 9.34 12.35
CA GLU A 44 18.06 10.59 13.07
C GLU A 44 19.28 11.34 12.50
N ILE A 45 20.39 10.62 12.27
CA ILE A 45 21.58 11.20 11.62
C ILE A 45 21.25 11.73 10.22
N LYS A 46 20.48 10.98 9.41
CA LYS A 46 20.07 11.42 8.07
C LYS A 46 19.19 12.66 8.10
N GLU A 47 18.26 12.74 9.05
CA GLU A 47 17.40 13.91 9.25
C GLU A 47 18.21 15.15 9.62
N HIS A 48 19.19 15.01 10.51
CA HIS A 48 20.09 16.13 10.86
C HIS A 48 21.00 16.57 9.71
N LEU A 49 21.34 15.66 8.80
CA LEU A 49 22.13 15.97 7.60
C LEU A 49 21.26 16.49 6.44
N ALA A 50 19.94 16.33 6.51
CA ALA A 50 19.01 16.79 5.49
C ALA A 50 18.86 18.32 5.54
N VAL A 51 19.83 19.02 4.95
CA VAL A 51 19.75 20.47 4.75
C VAL A 51 18.99 20.74 3.46
N PRO A 52 17.79 21.35 3.51
CA PRO A 52 17.08 21.72 2.30
C PRO A 52 17.88 22.78 1.55
N LEU A 53 18.26 22.45 0.31
CA LEU A 53 18.85 23.43 -0.59
C LEU A 53 17.73 24.37 -1.06
N PRO A 54 17.94 25.69 -1.07
CA PRO A 54 16.97 26.63 -1.64
C PRO A 54 16.94 26.43 -3.15
N ILE A 55 15.96 25.65 -3.61
CA ILE A 55 15.65 25.43 -5.01
C ILE A 55 14.36 26.19 -5.36
N GLU A 56 14.42 26.99 -6.42
CA GLU A 56 13.25 27.67 -6.97
C GLU A 56 12.23 26.63 -7.45
N THR A 57 11.06 26.59 -6.82
CA THR A 57 9.98 25.69 -7.22
C THR A 57 9.26 26.25 -8.45
N PRO A 58 8.99 25.45 -9.50
CA PRO A 58 8.21 25.90 -10.65
C PRO A 58 6.85 26.46 -10.25
N LEU A 59 6.44 27.57 -10.87
CA LEU A 59 5.11 28.16 -10.67
C LEU A 59 4.00 27.12 -10.89
N GLY A 60 3.08 27.00 -9.93
CA GLY A 60 1.93 26.09 -9.98
C GLY A 60 2.27 24.61 -9.74
N LEU A 61 3.50 24.27 -9.29
CA LEU A 61 3.85 22.88 -8.93
C LEU A 61 2.94 22.34 -7.83
N GLU A 62 2.69 23.14 -6.79
CA GLU A 62 1.82 22.77 -5.67
C GLU A 62 0.41 22.43 -6.14
N ASP A 63 -0.21 23.31 -6.94
CA ASP A 63 -1.54 23.11 -7.49
C ASP A 63 -1.65 21.82 -8.31
N ARG A 64 -0.64 21.55 -9.15
CA ARG A 64 -0.58 20.33 -9.97
C ARG A 64 -0.45 19.08 -9.12
N ILE A 65 0.37 19.11 -8.06
CA ILE A 65 0.50 17.99 -7.13
C ILE A 65 -0.83 17.74 -6.43
N LEU A 66 -1.46 18.77 -5.86
CA LEU A 66 -2.73 18.65 -5.14
C LEU A 66 -3.86 18.14 -6.04
N GLN A 67 -3.91 18.61 -7.30
CA GLN A 67 -4.89 18.15 -8.28
C GLN A 67 -4.70 16.65 -8.59
N ASN A 68 -3.46 16.18 -8.76
CA ASN A 68 -3.16 14.77 -9.04
C ASN A 68 -3.47 13.85 -7.85
N VAL A 69 -3.18 14.29 -6.62
CA VAL A 69 -3.55 13.53 -5.40
C VAL A 69 -5.06 13.42 -5.27
N ARG A 70 -5.80 14.52 -5.46
CA ARG A 70 -7.28 14.50 -5.41
C ARG A 70 -7.87 13.60 -6.49
N ALA A 71 -7.33 13.63 -7.71
CA ALA A 71 -7.79 12.79 -8.81
C ALA A 71 -7.54 11.29 -8.56
N SER A 72 -6.41 10.93 -7.95
CA SER A 72 -6.07 9.53 -7.63
C SER A 72 -6.91 8.97 -6.46
N THR A 73 -7.22 9.78 -5.44
CA THR A 73 -8.13 9.39 -4.36
C THR A 73 -9.60 9.33 -4.81
N SER A 74 -10.01 10.15 -5.78
CA SER A 74 -11.38 10.20 -6.29
C SER A 74 -11.66 9.16 -7.38
N ARG A 75 -11.23 7.90 -7.21
CA ARG A 75 -11.80 6.78 -7.97
C ARG A 75 -13.20 6.48 -7.41
N ARG A 76 -14.19 7.28 -7.82
CA ARG A 76 -15.59 6.92 -7.59
C ARG A 76 -15.87 5.62 -8.32
N PRO A 77 -16.30 4.53 -7.64
CA PRO A 77 -16.68 3.33 -8.36
C PRO A 77 -17.86 3.70 -9.25
N LEU A 78 -17.73 3.49 -10.58
CA LEU A 78 -18.87 3.63 -11.48
C LEU A 78 -20.00 2.78 -10.91
N SER A 79 -21.09 3.46 -10.56
CA SER A 79 -22.14 2.94 -9.71
C SER A 79 -22.59 1.55 -10.18
N LEU A 80 -22.39 0.55 -9.32
CA LEU A 80 -22.89 -0.81 -9.46
C LEU A 80 -24.41 -0.82 -9.77
N GLY A 81 -25.13 0.22 -9.34
CA GLY A 81 -26.56 0.44 -9.61
C GLY A 81 -26.93 0.58 -11.09
N LEU A 82 -26.02 1.03 -11.97
CA LEU A 82 -26.30 1.07 -13.42
C LEU A 82 -26.16 -0.33 -14.05
N ARG A 83 -25.27 -1.16 -13.51
CA ARG A 83 -25.09 -2.57 -13.92
C ARG A 83 -26.26 -3.45 -13.45
N PHE A 84 -26.74 -3.25 -12.23
CA PHE A 84 -27.93 -3.97 -11.73
C PHE A 84 -29.23 -3.57 -12.44
N ARG A 85 -29.36 -2.33 -12.93
CA ARG A 85 -30.53 -1.90 -13.72
C ARG A 85 -30.62 -2.57 -15.10
N LEU A 86 -29.49 -2.88 -15.73
CA LEU A 86 -29.46 -3.59 -17.02
C LEU A 86 -29.61 -5.11 -16.87
N VAL A 87 -29.19 -5.69 -15.75
CA VAL A 87 -29.31 -7.14 -15.50
C VAL A 87 -30.68 -7.53 -14.92
N GLY A 88 -31.36 -6.62 -14.22
CA GLY A 88 -32.66 -6.87 -13.58
C GLY A 88 -33.81 -7.21 -14.54
N THR A 89 -33.75 -6.78 -15.81
CA THR A 89 -34.80 -7.07 -16.80
C THR A 89 -34.62 -8.40 -17.54
N ALA A 90 -33.45 -9.04 -17.47
CA ALA A 90 -33.19 -10.33 -18.11
C ALA A 90 -33.39 -11.53 -17.16
N ALA A 91 -33.34 -11.32 -15.84
CA ALA A 91 -33.32 -12.40 -14.85
C ALA A 91 -34.70 -12.97 -14.46
N ALA A 92 -35.81 -12.30 -14.80
CA ALA A 92 -37.15 -12.76 -14.37
C ALA A 92 -37.67 -13.99 -15.15
N ALA A 93 -37.19 -14.23 -16.39
CA ALA A 93 -37.66 -15.36 -17.21
C ALA A 93 -36.78 -16.62 -17.09
N ALA A 94 -35.51 -16.48 -16.71
CA ALA A 94 -34.57 -17.60 -16.65
C ALA A 94 -34.58 -18.35 -15.30
N SER A 95 -35.10 -17.72 -14.23
CA SER A 95 -35.13 -18.27 -12.87
C SER A 95 -36.08 -19.46 -12.70
N PHE A 96 -37.17 -19.52 -13.47
CA PHE A 96 -38.13 -20.63 -13.42
C PHE A 96 -37.58 -21.93 -14.03
N VAL A 97 -36.73 -21.82 -15.06
CA VAL A 97 -36.15 -23.00 -15.75
C VAL A 97 -34.94 -23.54 -14.98
N PHE A 98 -34.16 -22.66 -14.33
CA PHE A 98 -32.97 -23.05 -13.58
C PHE A 98 -33.29 -23.72 -12.23
N ALA A 99 -34.34 -23.28 -11.54
CA ALA A 99 -34.77 -23.86 -10.26
C ALA A 99 -35.22 -25.32 -10.36
N ILE A 100 -35.72 -25.75 -11.53
CA ILE A 100 -36.24 -27.10 -11.78
C ILE A 100 -35.11 -28.09 -12.12
N TRP A 101 -33.96 -27.61 -12.60
CA TRP A 101 -32.86 -28.47 -13.05
C TRP A 101 -31.71 -28.63 -12.04
N PHE A 102 -31.58 -27.75 -11.06
CA PHE A 102 -30.38 -27.64 -10.21
C PHE A 102 -30.62 -27.86 -8.70
N LEU A 103 -31.38 -28.91 -8.36
CA LEU A 103 -31.37 -29.55 -7.05
C LEU A 103 -31.16 -31.06 -7.26
N PRO A 104 -30.06 -31.71 -6.82
CA PRO A 104 -28.84 -31.22 -6.16
C PRO A 104 -27.54 -31.70 -6.87
N TYR A 105 -26.55 -30.84 -7.11
CA TYR A 105 -25.15 -31.27 -7.29
C TYR A 105 -24.20 -30.09 -7.10
N GLY A 106 -23.19 -30.29 -6.24
CA GLY A 106 -21.99 -29.46 -6.19
C GLY A 106 -22.05 -28.22 -5.30
N SER A 107 -21.56 -28.34 -4.06
CA SER A 107 -21.06 -27.18 -3.31
C SER A 107 -19.72 -27.49 -2.65
N GLN A 108 -18.64 -27.48 -3.44
CA GLN A 108 -17.27 -27.51 -2.90
C GLN A 108 -16.24 -26.77 -3.77
N GLU A 109 -16.57 -25.63 -4.40
CA GLU A 109 -15.56 -24.84 -5.14
C GLU A 109 -15.55 -23.33 -4.81
N ARG A 110 -16.58 -22.79 -4.14
CA ARG A 110 -16.66 -21.35 -3.82
C ARG A 110 -15.62 -20.84 -2.82
N THR A 111 -14.97 -21.72 -2.06
CA THR A 111 -13.98 -21.31 -1.05
C THR A 111 -12.59 -21.09 -1.65
N ALA A 112 -12.24 -21.70 -2.78
CA ALA A 112 -10.92 -21.55 -3.39
C ALA A 112 -10.76 -20.18 -4.06
N GLU A 113 -11.75 -19.73 -4.83
CA GLU A 113 -11.73 -18.42 -5.50
C GLU A 113 -11.76 -17.24 -4.50
N ALA A 114 -12.46 -17.41 -3.37
CA ALA A 114 -12.49 -16.41 -2.30
C ALA A 114 -11.13 -16.26 -1.60
N ASN A 115 -10.45 -17.38 -1.31
CA ASN A 115 -9.11 -17.36 -0.71
C ASN A 115 -8.06 -16.79 -1.68
N LEU A 116 -8.12 -17.17 -2.96
CA LEU A 116 -7.24 -16.61 -4.00
C LEU A 116 -7.44 -15.09 -4.15
N GLY A 117 -8.68 -14.61 -4.10
CA GLY A 117 -8.99 -13.18 -4.15
C GLY A 117 -8.53 -12.40 -2.92
N GLU A 118 -8.57 -13.00 -1.73
CA GLU A 118 -8.09 -12.41 -0.48
C GLU A 118 -6.55 -12.36 -0.44
N GLU A 119 -5.89 -13.46 -0.82
CA GLU A 119 -4.43 -13.58 -0.88
C GLU A 119 -3.84 -12.62 -1.92
N MET A 120 -4.44 -12.54 -3.11
CA MET A 120 -4.01 -11.63 -4.18
C MET A 120 -4.21 -10.16 -3.79
N LYS A 121 -5.26 -9.81 -3.04
CA LYS A 121 -5.44 -8.44 -2.51
C LYS A 121 -4.37 -8.08 -1.49
N PHE A 122 -4.01 -9.00 -0.61
CA PHE A 122 -2.95 -8.78 0.37
C PHE A 122 -1.58 -8.60 -0.30
N GLU A 123 -1.30 -9.38 -1.34
CA GLU A 123 -0.08 -9.26 -2.14
C GLU A 123 -0.03 -7.93 -2.91
N VAL A 124 -1.10 -7.53 -3.60
CA VAL A 124 -1.17 -6.23 -4.30
C VAL A 124 -1.03 -5.05 -3.34
N ALA A 125 -1.66 -5.10 -2.16
CA ALA A 125 -1.54 -4.05 -1.15
C ALA A 125 -0.11 -3.94 -0.60
N ARG A 126 0.59 -5.07 -0.45
CA ARG A 126 2.00 -5.12 -0.03
C ARG A 126 2.92 -4.54 -1.11
N ASP A 127 2.65 -4.84 -2.37
CA ASP A 127 3.41 -4.32 -3.51
C ASP A 127 3.17 -2.81 -3.69
N GLU A 128 1.94 -2.31 -3.51
CA GLU A 128 1.63 -0.88 -3.54
C GLU A 128 2.34 -0.11 -2.41
N ALA A 129 2.36 -0.65 -1.19
CA ALA A 129 3.09 -0.04 -0.08
C ALA A 129 4.61 0.01 -0.35
N TYR A 130 5.15 -1.04 -0.97
CA TYR A 130 6.56 -1.11 -1.38
C TYR A 130 6.89 -0.05 -2.44
N VAL A 131 6.07 0.07 -3.49
CA VAL A 131 6.25 1.09 -4.56
C VAL A 131 6.12 2.50 -4.01
N ALA A 132 5.24 2.72 -3.03
CA ALA A 132 5.04 4.03 -2.40
C ALA A 132 6.14 4.40 -1.38
N GLY A 133 7.09 3.51 -1.08
CA GLY A 133 8.08 3.70 -0.01
C GLY A 133 7.45 3.88 1.38
N ALA A 134 6.15 3.56 1.52
CA ALA A 134 5.42 3.64 2.76
C ALA A 134 5.67 2.33 3.51
N ASP A 135 6.28 2.40 4.70
CA ASP A 135 6.38 1.22 5.58
C ASP A 135 4.94 0.79 5.98
N PRO A 136 4.41 -0.31 5.44
CA PRO A 136 3.03 -0.71 5.70
C PRO A 136 2.80 -1.15 7.15
N LEU A 137 3.87 -1.25 7.94
CA LEU A 137 3.87 -1.80 9.29
C LEU A 137 4.52 -0.86 10.32
N GLY A 138 5.12 0.24 9.87
CA GLY A 138 5.86 1.21 10.69
C GLY A 138 5.01 2.26 11.38
N GLY A 139 3.70 2.32 11.12
CA GLY A 139 2.74 3.20 11.80
C GLY A 139 2.97 4.71 11.63
N ARG A 140 4.06 5.13 10.99
CA ARG A 140 4.37 6.53 10.67
C ARG A 140 4.74 6.60 9.20
N PRO A 141 3.90 7.19 8.33
CA PRO A 141 4.40 7.62 7.04
C PRO A 141 5.60 8.54 7.30
N MET A 142 6.68 8.39 6.52
CA MET A 142 7.79 9.34 6.53
C MET A 142 7.29 10.66 5.95
N VAL A 143 6.56 11.41 6.77
CA VAL A 143 6.15 12.77 6.48
C VAL A 143 7.20 13.64 7.14
N LEU A 144 8.16 14.14 6.35
CA LEU A 144 8.93 15.28 6.81
C LEU A 144 7.94 16.42 7.07
N PRO A 145 7.86 16.97 8.30
CA PRO A 145 7.11 18.20 8.51
C PRO A 145 7.84 19.31 7.76
N VAL A 146 7.37 19.66 6.57
CA VAL A 146 7.74 20.92 5.93
C VAL A 146 7.06 22.01 6.76
N SER A 147 7.82 22.67 7.64
CA SER A 147 7.32 23.85 8.32
C SER A 147 7.26 24.99 7.31
N TYR A 148 6.08 25.25 6.77
CA TYR A 148 5.81 26.52 6.10
C TYR A 148 5.75 27.58 7.20
N GLY A 149 6.85 28.33 7.35
CA GLY A 149 6.89 29.51 8.20
C GLY A 149 5.83 30.50 7.74
N GLY A 150 4.76 30.61 8.52
CA GLY A 150 3.73 31.64 8.33
C GLY A 150 4.28 33.01 8.73
N GLY A 151 4.20 33.96 7.80
CA GLY A 151 4.17 35.39 8.05
C GLY A 151 3.00 36.00 7.28
N PRO A 152 2.54 37.22 7.57
CA PRO A 152 3.23 38.30 8.29
C PRO A 152 2.95 38.40 9.80
#